data_AF-A0A951JKF9-F1
#
_entry.id   AF-A0A951JKF9-F1
#
_cell.length_a   1.000
_cell.length_b   1.000
_cell.length_c   1.000
_cell.angle_alpha   90.00
_cell.angle_beta   90.00
_cell.angle_gamma   90.00
#
_symmetry.space_group_name_H-M   'P 1'
#
loop_
_entity.id
_entity.type
_entity.pdbx_description
1 polymer ?
#
loop_
_entity_poly.entity_id
_entity_poly.type
_entity_poly.pdbx_seq_one_letter_code
_entity_poly.pdbx_strand_id
1 'polypeptide(L)'
;MAVTEQETLTVQQIPAHSHAVLATAGTATGRDPVPNFAPAIASGDVYVDAMDPVPLNPQAITPAGGSQPHENTQPFLCVNFIISLFGVFPSQT
;
A
#
# COMPACT_ATOMS: atom_id res chain seq x y z
N MET A 1 -3.01 -0.59 28.21
CA MET A 1 -2.92 -0.50 26.74
C MET A 1 -4.24 0.08 26.26
N ALA A 2 -4.23 1.28 25.70
CA ALA A 2 -5.41 1.87 25.09
C ALA A 2 -5.53 1.35 23.65
N VAL A 3 -6.75 1.11 23.17
CA VAL A 3 -7.06 0.69 21.80
C VAL A 3 -7.64 1.90 21.05
N THR A 4 -7.44 1.97 19.74
CA THR A 4 -7.91 3.06 18.85
C THR A 4 -9.18 2.64 18.10
N GLU A 5 -10.10 3.58 17.92
CA GLU A 5 -11.33 3.38 17.13
C GLU A 5 -11.06 3.43 15.61
N GLN A 6 -10.00 4.13 15.20
CA GLN A 6 -9.56 4.27 13.81
C GLN A 6 -8.09 3.88 13.71
N GLU A 7 -7.74 3.10 12.69
CA GLU A 7 -6.38 2.62 12.47
C GLU A 7 -5.92 2.95 11.04
N THR A 8 -4.71 3.52 10.91
CA THR A 8 -4.06 3.73 9.62
C THR A 8 -2.96 2.70 9.46
N LEU A 9 -3.03 1.88 8.40
CA LEU A 9 -2.01 0.89 8.12
C LEU A 9 -0.64 1.54 7.86
N THR A 10 0.37 1.06 8.57
CA THR A 10 1.78 1.36 8.35
C THR A 10 2.39 0.38 7.35
N VAL A 11 3.56 0.74 6.80
CA VAL A 11 4.30 -0.14 5.88
C VAL A 11 4.61 -1.50 6.52
N GLN A 12 4.86 -1.54 7.84
CA GLN A 12 5.15 -2.77 8.56
C GLN A 12 3.92 -3.69 8.73
N GLN A 13 2.71 -3.15 8.57
CA GLN A 13 1.45 -3.90 8.66
C GLN A 13 0.97 -4.40 7.29
N ILE A 14 1.70 -4.12 6.20
CA ILE A 14 1.35 -4.55 4.84
C ILE A 14 2.41 -5.53 4.33
N PRO A 15 2.03 -6.69 3.74
CA PRO A 15 3.00 -7.60 3.14
C PRO A 15 3.86 -6.94 2.05
N ALA A 16 5.14 -7.27 2.03
CA ALA A 16 6.03 -6.88 0.96
C ALA A 16 5.52 -7.45 -0.37
N HIS A 17 5.38 -6.59 -1.38
CA HIS A 17 5.04 -6.96 -2.75
C HIS A 17 5.98 -6.25 -3.72
N SER A 18 6.11 -6.81 -4.92
CA SER A 18 6.99 -6.28 -5.97
C SER A 18 6.24 -6.08 -7.27
N HIS A 19 6.49 -4.97 -7.94
CA HIS A 19 6.04 -4.75 -9.31
C HIS A 19 7.12 -5.23 -10.28
N ALA A 20 6.86 -6.33 -10.99
CA ALA A 20 7.74 -6.78 -12.04
C ALA A 20 7.57 -5.88 -13.28
N VAL A 21 8.68 -5.36 -13.80
CA VAL A 21 8.69 -4.69 -15.11
C VAL A 21 8.79 -5.76 -16.18
N LEU A 22 7.79 -5.84 -17.06
CA LEU A 22 7.78 -6.77 -18.18
C LEU A 22 8.39 -6.11 -19.42
N ALA A 23 9.19 -6.88 -20.16
CA ALA A 23 9.77 -6.50 -21.45
C ALA A 23 9.16 -7.38 -22.56
N THR A 24 9.21 -6.91 -23.81
CA THR A 24 8.80 -7.69 -24.99
C THR A 24 9.99 -8.38 -25.64
N ALA A 25 9.75 -9.56 -26.20
CA ALA A 25 10.72 -10.27 -27.05
C ALA A 25 10.77 -9.73 -28.49
N GLY A 26 9.89 -8.78 -28.84
CA GLY A 26 9.93 -8.10 -30.12
C GLY A 26 11.13 -7.16 -30.25
N THR A 27 11.50 -6.84 -31.48
CA THR A 27 12.57 -5.87 -31.76
C THR A 27 12.08 -4.44 -31.56
N ALA A 28 12.91 -3.60 -30.94
CA ALA A 28 12.68 -2.19 -30.70
C ALA A 28 12.56 -1.45 -32.03
N THR A 29 11.51 -0.62 -32.14
CA THR A 29 11.23 0.21 -33.32
C THR A 29 11.67 1.67 -33.13
N GLY A 30 12.20 2.01 -31.96
CA GLY A 30 12.72 3.33 -31.61
C GLY A 30 13.77 3.21 -30.49
N ARG A 31 14.65 4.21 -30.39
CA ARG A 31 15.72 4.26 -29.38
C ARG A 31 15.28 4.91 -28.07
N ASP A 32 14.34 5.84 -28.14
CA ASP A 32 13.90 6.61 -26.99
C ASP A 32 12.67 5.96 -26.31
N PRO A 33 12.58 6.00 -24.97
CA PRO A 33 11.40 5.50 -24.27
C PRO A 33 10.18 6.36 -24.62
N VAL A 34 9.09 5.71 -25.03
CA VAL A 34 7.81 6.35 -25.35
C VAL A 34 6.68 5.76 -24.49
N PRO A 35 5.64 6.54 -24.15
CA PRO A 35 4.51 6.04 -23.37
C PRO A 35 3.86 4.81 -24.02
N ASN A 36 3.45 3.84 -23.19
CA ASN A 36 2.77 2.61 -23.60
C ASN A 36 3.62 1.58 -24.39
N PHE A 37 4.95 1.73 -24.42
CA PHE A 37 5.84 0.70 -24.96
C PHE A 37 6.58 -0.02 -23.83
N ALA A 38 6.53 -1.35 -23.84
CA ALA A 38 7.39 -2.16 -23.00
C ALA A 38 8.84 -2.10 -23.53
N PRO A 39 9.86 -2.21 -22.66
CA PRO A 39 11.25 -2.39 -23.10
C PRO A 39 11.34 -3.55 -24.11
N ALA A 40 12.07 -3.38 -25.19
CA ALA A 40 12.15 -4.31 -26.31
C ALA A 40 13.61 -4.65 -26.65
N ILE A 41 13.83 -5.72 -27.41
CA ILE A 41 15.17 -6.12 -27.85
C ILE A 41 15.67 -5.11 -28.89
N ALA A 42 16.83 -4.46 -28.69
CA ALA A 42 17.35 -3.50 -29.67
C ALA A 42 17.45 -4.09 -31.10
N SER A 43 17.08 -3.32 -32.13
CA SER A 43 17.36 -3.66 -33.53
C SER A 43 18.81 -3.31 -33.87
N GLY A 44 19.59 -4.28 -34.34
CA GLY A 44 20.99 -4.08 -34.77
C GLY A 44 21.99 -4.92 -33.98
N ASP A 45 23.29 -4.62 -34.12
CA ASP A 45 24.36 -5.32 -33.42
C ASP A 45 24.12 -5.27 -31.90
N VAL A 46 23.75 -6.41 -31.33
CA VAL A 46 23.46 -6.60 -29.90
C VAL A 46 24.72 -6.43 -29.04
N TYR A 47 25.88 -6.52 -29.68
CA TYR A 47 27.18 -6.22 -29.11
C TYR A 47 27.55 -4.78 -29.40
N VAL A 48 27.04 -3.89 -28.57
CA VAL A 48 27.60 -2.55 -28.41
C VAL A 48 28.61 -2.57 -27.25
N ASP A 49 29.56 -1.64 -27.25
CA ASP A 49 30.35 -1.39 -26.04
C ASP A 49 29.40 -1.18 -24.87
N ALA A 50 29.74 -1.76 -23.70
CA ALA A 50 28.90 -1.70 -22.52
C ALA A 50 28.51 -0.23 -22.25
N MET A 51 27.23 0.08 -22.41
CA MET A 51 26.69 1.37 -22.03
C MET A 51 26.51 1.37 -20.52
N ASP A 52 26.89 2.47 -19.87
CA ASP A 52 26.65 2.62 -18.44
C ASP A 52 25.16 2.42 -18.14
N PRO A 53 24.80 1.58 -17.15
CA PRO A 53 23.41 1.43 -16.74
C PRO A 53 22.80 2.78 -16.41
N VAL A 54 21.81 3.20 -17.19
CA VAL A 54 21.05 4.42 -16.90
C VAL A 54 19.98 4.05 -15.89
N PRO A 55 19.87 4.75 -14.74
CA PRO A 55 18.80 4.49 -13.79
C PRO A 55 17.45 4.72 -14.47
N LEU A 56 16.52 3.77 -14.30
CA LEU A 56 15.11 3.99 -14.62
C LEU A 56 14.62 5.22 -13.85
N ASN A 57 13.68 5.97 -14.43
CA ASN A 57 13.09 7.10 -13.74
C ASN A 57 12.55 6.62 -12.37
N PRO A 58 12.98 7.21 -11.24
CA PRO A 58 12.49 6.82 -9.91
C PRO A 58 10.97 6.90 -9.75
N GLN A 59 10.28 7.66 -10.60
CA GLN A 59 8.82 7.72 -10.66
C GLN A 59 8.17 6.55 -11.42
N ALA A 60 8.96 5.65 -12.02
CA ALA A 60 8.43 4.47 -12.72
C ALA A 60 7.79 3.47 -11.76
N ILE A 61 8.20 3.46 -10.48
CA ILE A 61 7.59 2.66 -9.42
C ILE A 61 7.42 3.56 -8.20
N THR A 62 6.17 3.88 -7.85
CA THR A 62 5.86 4.68 -6.67
C THR A 62 5.20 3.82 -5.60
N PRO A 63 5.40 4.14 -4.30
CA PRO A 63 4.58 3.57 -3.24
C PRO A 63 3.10 3.88 -3.48
N ALA A 64 2.25 2.87 -3.35
CA ALA A 64 0.80 2.99 -3.43
C ALA A 64 0.17 2.90 -2.04
N GLY A 65 -0.98 3.54 -1.86
CA GLY A 65 -1.75 3.55 -0.61
C GLY A 65 -2.05 4.96 -0.11
N GLY A 66 -3.32 5.32 0.01
CA GLY A 66 -3.76 6.67 0.37
C GLY A 66 -3.60 7.03 1.86
N SER A 67 -3.05 6.13 2.68
CA SER A 67 -2.94 6.29 4.15
C SER A 67 -4.26 6.73 4.82
N GLN A 68 -5.39 6.27 4.27
CA GLN A 68 -6.70 6.54 4.85
C GLN A 68 -6.93 5.61 6.04
N PRO A 69 -7.33 6.13 7.21
CA PRO A 69 -7.70 5.28 8.34
C PRO A 69 -8.95 4.44 8.02
N HIS A 70 -8.99 3.24 8.58
CA HIS A 70 -10.16 2.38 8.59
C HIS A 70 -10.74 2.27 10.00
N GLU A 71 -12.05 2.05 10.08
CA GLU A 71 -12.70 1.79 11.34
C GLU A 71 -12.17 0.48 11.95
N ASN A 72 -11.82 0.54 13.23
CA ASN A 72 -11.28 -0.56 14.02
C ASN A 72 -12.24 -0.96 15.15
N THR A 73 -13.49 -0.51 15.08
CA THR A 73 -14.57 -0.99 15.94
C THR A 73 -15.38 -2.07 15.22
N GLN A 74 -15.64 -3.19 15.91
CA GLN A 74 -16.62 -4.17 15.46
C GLN A 74 -18.03 -3.58 15.58
N PRO A 75 -19.04 -4.11 14.86
CA PRO A 75 -20.42 -3.66 15.05
C PRO A 75 -20.85 -3.69 16.53
N PHE A 76 -21.42 -2.59 17.02
CA PHE A 76 -21.82 -2.44 18.42
C PHE A 76 -23.18 -1.78 18.57
N LEU A 77 -23.80 -1.99 19.72
CA LEU A 77 -25.01 -1.29 20.15
C LEU A 77 -24.69 -0.42 21.37
N CYS A 78 -25.01 0.87 21.29
CA CYS A 78 -24.86 1.77 22.43
C CYS A 78 -25.88 1.41 23.52
N VAL A 79 -25.40 1.18 24.74
CA VAL A 79 -26.23 0.95 25.93
C VAL A 79 -25.78 1.85 27.07
N ASN A 80 -26.72 2.21 27.94
CA ASN A 80 -26.42 2.96 29.15
C ASN A 80 -26.03 1.98 30.27
N PHE A 81 -24.86 2.17 30.87
CA PHE A 81 -24.46 1.46 32.08
C PHE A 81 -24.84 2.28 33.29
N ILE A 82 -25.68 1.72 34.16
CA ILE A 82 -26.03 2.30 35.46
C ILE A 82 -25.49 1.41 36.57
N ILE A 83 -24.94 2.02 37.62
CA ILE A 83 -24.49 1.33 38.83
C ILE A 83 -25.16 1.97 40.04
N SER A 84 -25.81 1.14 40.87
CA SER A 84 -26.32 1.61 42.16
C SER A 84 -25.16 1.69 43.14
N LEU A 85 -24.84 2.88 43.63
CA LEU A 85 -23.79 3.07 44.65
C LEU A 85 -24.20 2.51 46.02
N PHE A 86 -25.51 2.31 46.23
CA PHE A 86 -26.09 1.75 47.44
C PHE A 86 -27.06 0.63 47.09
N GLY A 87 -27.06 -0.44 47.88
CA GLY A 87 -28.04 -1.51 47.76
C GLY A 87 -29.39 -1.11 48.35
N VAL A 88 -30.32 -2.06 48.38
CA VAL A 88 -31.66 -1.87 48.98
C VAL A 88 -31.62 -1.78 50.52
N PHE A 89 -30.43 -1.80 51.15
CA PHE A 89 -30.30 -1.95 52.60
C PHE A 89 -29.61 -0.76 53.30
N PRO A 90 -30.17 -0.26 54.43
CA PRO A 90 -31.51 -0.57 54.93
C PRO A 90 -32.57 0.07 54.01
N SER A 91 -33.72 -0.59 53.87
CA SER A 91 -34.84 -0.10 53.07
C SER A 91 -35.25 1.29 53.58
N GLN A 92 -35.26 2.28 52.69
CA GLN A 92 -35.86 3.59 52.96
C GLN A 92 -37.36 3.44 52.69
N THR A 93 -38.11 3.07 53.73
CA THR A 93 -39.59 3.20 53.73
C THR A 93 -40.00 4.65 53.66
#